data_AF-A0A377XPV0-F1
#
_entry.id   AF-A0A377XPV0-F1
#
_cell.length_a   1.000
_cell.length_b   1.000
_cell.length_c   1.000
_cell.angle_alpha   90.00
_cell.angle_beta   90.00
_cell.angle_gamma   90.00
#
_symmetry.space_group_name_H-M   'P 1'
#
loop_
_entity.id
_entity.type
_entity.pdbx_description
1 polymer ?
#
loop_
_entity_poly.entity_id
_entity_poly.type
_entity_poly.pdbx_seq_one_letter_code
_entity_poly.pdbx_strand_id
1 'polypeptide(L)' 'MDTGDRIRLAGEGEAGEHGAPAGDLYVQVQVKQHAIFEREGNNLYCEVPINFTMAALGGEIEVPTLDGPREPENSR' A
#
# COMPACT_ATOMS: atom_id res chain seq x y z
N MET A 1 -1.79 8.17 -0.84
CA MET A 1 -1.89 7.99 -2.30
C MET A 1 -2.52 6.66 -2.57
N ASP A 2 -3.48 6.65 -3.49
CA ASP A 2 -4.29 5.49 -3.84
C ASP A 2 -4.17 5.19 -5.34
N THR A 3 -4.57 3.98 -5.73
CA THR A 3 -4.66 3.62 -7.15
C THR A 3 -5.61 4.57 -7.85
N GLY A 4 -5.12 5.24 -8.89
CA GLY A 4 -5.90 6.22 -9.65
C GLY A 4 -5.51 7.66 -9.39
N ASP A 5 -4.71 7.96 -8.35
CA ASP A 5 -4.16 9.29 -8.12
C ASP A 5 -3.36 9.75 -9.35
N ARG A 6 -3.55 11.02 -9.73
CA ARG A 6 -2.91 11.62 -10.90
C ARG A 6 -1.99 12.76 -10.50
N ILE A 7 -0.76 12.71 -11.00
CA ILE A 7 0.23 13.77 -10.84
C ILE A 7 0.45 14.40 -12.22
N ARG A 8 0.35 15.73 -12.30
CA ARG A 8 0.63 16.50 -13.52
C ARG A 8 2.02 17.11 -13.43
N LEU A 9 2.86 16.80 -14.40
CA LEU A 9 4.19 17.38 -14.57
C LEU A 9 4.13 18.32 -15.77
N ALA A 10 4.16 19.62 -15.51
CA ALA A 10 3.98 20.65 -16.53
C ALA A 10 5.24 20.77 -17.40
N GLY A 11 5.07 20.73 -18.73
CA GLY A 11 6.18 20.84 -19.68
C GLY A 11 7.09 19.61 -19.80
N GLU A 12 6.76 18.51 -19.10
CA GLU A 12 7.46 17.22 -19.17
C GLU A 12 6.77 16.23 -20.13
N GLY A 13 5.77 16.69 -20.87
CA GLY A 13 5.12 15.92 -21.92
C GLY A 13 5.93 15.87 -23.21
N GLU A 14 5.30 15.37 -24.28
CA GLU A 14 5.97 15.27 -25.57
C GLU A 14 6.37 16.64 -26.13
N ALA A 15 7.49 16.69 -26.86
CA ALA A 15 7.97 17.90 -27.51
C ALA A 15 6.94 18.41 -28.52
N GLY A 16 6.68 19.72 -28.49
CA GLY A 16 5.77 20.36 -29.43
C GLY A 16 6.36 20.44 -30.85
N GLU A 17 5.51 20.35 -31.87
CA GLU A 17 5.93 20.53 -33.27
C GLU A 17 6.43 21.96 -33.52
N HIS A 18 7.38 22.11 -34.45
CA HIS A 18 7.89 23.42 -34.93
C HIS A 18 8.40 24.36 -33.82
N GLY A 19 8.98 23.82 -32.74
CA GLY A 19 9.50 24.62 -31.63
C GLY A 19 8.43 25.10 -30.64
N ALA A 20 7.22 24.54 -30.72
CA ALA A 20 6.22 24.72 -29.68
C ALA A 20 6.69 24.11 -28.34
N PRO A 21 6.27 24.68 -27.20
CA PRO A 21 6.60 24.14 -25.89
C PRO A 21 6.05 22.72 -25.72
N ALA A 22 6.75 21.93 -24.90
CA ALA A 22 6.34 20.57 -24.56
C ALA A 22 5.00 20.56 -23.81
N GLY A 23 4.23 19.48 -24.00
CA GLY A 23 2.96 19.26 -23.33
C GLY A 23 3.12 18.93 -21.84
N ASP A 24 2.03 18.51 -21.20
CA ASP A 24 2.03 18.04 -19.81
C ASP A 24 2.10 16.50 -19.76
N LEU A 25 2.87 15.96 -18.81
CA LEU A 25 2.91 14.53 -18.51
C LEU A 25 1.97 14.23 -17.33
N TYR A 26 1.07 13.27 -17.53
CA TYR A 26 0.19 12.76 -16.48
C TYR A 26 0.69 11.39 -16.01
N VAL A 27 1.08 11.31 -14.74
CA VAL A 27 1.45 10.05 -14.08
C VAL A 27 0.27 9.55 -13.26
N GLN A 28 -0.18 8.33 -13.53
CA GLN A 28 -1.20 7.66 -12.72
C GLN A 28 -0.55 6.66 -11.77
N VAL A 29 -0.86 6.75 -10.49
CA VAL A 29 -0.40 5.79 -9.49
C VAL A 29 -1.20 4.51 -9.61
N GLN A 30 -0.50 3.37 -9.70
CA GLN A 30 -1.09 2.04 -9.56
C GLN A 30 -0.41 1.35 -8.39
N VAL A 31 -1.18 1.10 -7.31
CA VAL A 31 -0.68 0.34 -6.17
C VAL A 31 -0.72 -1.13 -6.53
N LYS A 32 0.42 -1.80 -6.46
CA LYS A 32 0.52 -3.25 -6.69
C LYS A 32 -0.08 -4.00 -5.51
N GLN A 33 -0.77 -5.10 -5.79
CA GLN A 33 -1.26 -6.00 -4.76
C GLN A 33 -0.09 -6.56 -3.93
N HIS A 34 -0.22 -6.51 -2.61
CA HIS A 34 0.75 -7.08 -1.68
C HIS A 34 0.33 -8.53 -1.35
N ALA A 35 1.29 -9.43 -1.14
CA ALA A 35 1.01 -10.86 -0.93
C ALA A 35 0.33 -11.17 0.42
N ILE A 36 0.48 -10.27 1.40
CA ILE A 36 0.04 -10.46 2.79
C ILE A 36 -1.00 -9.42 3.20
N PHE A 37 -0.98 -8.25 2.55
CA PHE A 37 -1.77 -7.11 2.98
C PHE A 37 -2.73 -6.67 1.89
N GLU A 38 -3.97 -6.41 2.29
CA GLU A 38 -4.97 -5.77 1.46
C GLU A 38 -5.28 -4.40 2.06
N ARG A 39 -5.35 -3.37 1.22
CA ARG A 39 -5.64 -2.00 1.66
C ARG A 39 -6.98 -1.55 1.11
N GLU A 40 -7.90 -1.22 2.00
CA GLU A 40 -9.19 -0.63 1.67
C GLU A 40 -9.27 0.78 2.26
N GLY A 41 -9.06 1.78 1.40
CA GLY A 41 -8.96 3.18 1.82
C GLY A 41 -7.80 3.40 2.80
N ASN A 42 -8.16 3.71 4.06
CA ASN A 42 -7.20 3.93 5.14
C ASN A 42 -6.96 2.70 6.02
N ASN A 43 -7.67 1.60 5.78
CA ASN A 43 -7.54 0.37 6.55
C ASN A 43 -6.61 -0.61 5.86
N LEU A 44 -5.87 -1.36 6.67
CA LEU A 44 -5.00 -2.45 6.22
C LEU A 44 -5.49 -3.76 6.85
N TYR A 45 -5.67 -4.77 6.00
CA TYR A 45 -6.13 -6.10 6.38
C TYR A 45 -5.03 -7.12 6.08
N CYS A 46 -4.89 -8.11 6.95
CA CYS A 46 -4.10 -9.31 6.70
C CYS A 46 -4.78 -10.51 7.37
N GLU A 47 -4.65 -11.68 6.76
CA GLU A 47 -5.11 -12.94 7.35
C GLU A 47 -3.94 -13.66 8.01
N VAL A 48 -4.08 -13.98 9.30
CA VAL A 48 -3.10 -14.77 10.05
C VAL A 48 -3.74 -16.11 10.46
N PRO A 49 -3.28 -17.25 9.91
CA PRO A 49 -3.86 -18.54 10.25
C PRO A 49 -3.48 -18.95 11.68
N ILE A 50 -4.48 -19.29 12.49
CA ILE A 50 -4.30 -19.83 13.85
C ILE A 50 -4.84 -21.26 13.94
N ASN A 51 -4.24 -22.08 14.81
CA ASN A 51 -4.76 -23.42 15.08
C ASN A 51 -5.96 -23.36 16.05
N PHE A 52 -6.81 -24.39 16.01
CA PHE A 52 -8.05 -24.42 16.81
C PHE A 52 -7.77 -24.35 18.32
N THR A 53 -6.71 -25.00 18.81
CA THR A 53 -6.32 -24.97 20.22
C THR A 53 -5.99 -23.56 20.70
N MET A 54 -5.28 -22.77 19.89
CA MET A 54 -4.95 -21.38 20.19
C MET A 54 -6.19 -20.48 20.16
N ALA A 55 -7.10 -20.70 19.20
CA ALA A 55 -8.38 -20.01 19.17
C ALA A 55 -9.25 -20.31 20.40
N ALA A 56 -9.21 -21.55 20.92
CA ALA A 56 -10.05 -22.00 22.03
C ALA A 56 -9.47 -21.68 23.42
N LEU A 57 -8.15 -21.75 23.59
CA LEU A 57 -7.48 -21.62 24.89
C LEU A 57 -6.76 -20.28 25.07
N GLY A 58 -6.64 -19.49 23.99
CA GLY A 58 -5.82 -18.30 23.97
C GLY A 58 -4.34 -18.61 23.70
N GLY A 59 -3.61 -17.57 23.36
CA GLY A 59 -2.19 -17.60 23.04
C GLY A 59 -1.76 -16.27 22.43
N GLU A 60 -0.46 -16.11 22.25
CA GLU A 60 0.12 -14.95 21.60
C GLU A 60 0.59 -15.33 20.20
N ILE A 61 0.38 -14.43 19.24
CA ILE A 61 0.85 -14.58 17.87
C ILE A 61 1.60 -13.31 17.44
N GLU A 62 2.63 -13.51 16.65
CA GLU A 62 3.32 -12.41 15.99
C GLU A 62 2.58 -12.08 14.69
N VAL A 63 2.17 -10.82 14.55
CA VAL A 63 1.44 -10.35 13.37
C VAL A 63 2.42 -9.58 12.49
N PRO A 64 2.50 -9.88 11.18
CA PRO A 64 3.32 -9.09 10.28
C PRO A 64 2.79 -7.66 10.22
N THR A 65 3.68 -6.67 10.28
CA THR A 65 3.33 -5.26 10.05
C THR A 65 4.05 -4.73 8.81
N LEU A 66 3.65 -3.56 8.31
CA LEU A 66 4.27 -2.93 7.13
C LEU A 66 5.76 -2.64 7.33
N ASP A 67 6.17 -2.31 8.56
CA ASP A 67 7.55 -1.95 8.90
C ASP A 67 8.36 -3.15 9.44
N GLY A 68 7.78 -4.36 9.40
CA GLY A 68 8.36 -5.59 9.93
C GLY A 68 7.59 -6.16 11.12
N PRO A 69 7.94 -7.37 11.59
CA PRO A 69 7.29 -7.97 12.74
C PRO A 69 7.48 -7.08 13.98
N ARG A 70 6.40 -6.82 14.72
CA ARG A 70 6.46 -6.05 15.96
C ARG A 70 6.07 -6.98 17.11
N GLU A 71 6.90 -7.02 18.15
CA GLU A 71 6.57 -7.76 19.37
C GLU A 71 5.25 -7.24 19.96
N PRO A 72 4.39 -8.13 20.48
CA PRO A 72 3.16 -7.72 21.14
C PRO A 72 3.49 -6.80 22.32
N GLU A 73 2.95 -5.58 22.30
CA GLU A 73 3.07 -4.66 23.42
C GLU A 73 2.30 -5.26 24.61
N ASN A 74 3.04 -5.81 25.56
CA ASN A 74 2.49 -6.39 26.76
C ASN A 74 1.79 -5.29 27.57
N SER A 75 0.47 -5.27 27.53
CA SER A 75 -0.37 -4.31 28.26
C SER A 75 -0.11 -4.47 29.76
N ARG A 76 0.37 -3.40 30.39
CA ARG A 76 0.24 -3.22 31.85
C ARG A 76 -1.21 -3.26 32.27
#